data_AF-A0A847F845-F1
#
_entry.id   AF-A0A847F845-F1
#
_cell.length_a   1.000
_cell.length_b   1.000
_cell.length_c   1.000
_cell.angle_alpha   90.00
_cell.angle_beta   90.00
_cell.angle_gamma   90.00
#
_symmetry.space_group_name_H-M   'P 1'
#
loop_
_entity.id
_entity.type
_entity.pdbx_description
1 polymer ?
#
loop_
_entity_poly.entity_id
_entity_poly.type
_entity_poly.pdbx_seq_one_letter_code
_entity_poly.pdbx_strand_id
1 'polypeptide(L)'
;MKALMNGQYTARFRSVSLFLALGVLALSIVDFGGAGAQPGSDFVHHRRLSVDGPDGETQTVALIFPRRADRAMAPPEGRYALIVALHDLRGVERGPQRGAMVFSVNFTVPLTYGALERGRLTRRDFSGFVTDAHLELLNAELSNSPFLPPVIVAPYLPDLSEASAEEYDRYAKWVEESLLPSVREAYPGVSQERAGTGIDGIEMGGRAALEIGLRAKASFSSVGAIQPLLDAKAAESLASRVDPEAGQRIRLMTSEEDPGRADVLKLSRALRERAIPHELVDTPGTRDIEYGRGPGSVELLRFHSRVLERDVLHD
;
A
#
# COMPACT_ATOMS: atom_id res chain seq x y z
N MET A 1 9.41 -20.21 69.27
CA MET A 1 8.77 -20.56 70.56
C MET A 1 7.45 -19.77 70.65
N LYS A 2 6.29 -20.43 70.48
CA LYS A 2 4.93 -19.83 70.34
C LYS A 2 4.80 -18.92 69.08
N ALA A 3 3.71 -18.88 68.28
CA ALA A 3 2.25 -19.07 68.47
C ALA A 3 1.56 -17.86 69.12
N LEU A 4 0.37 -17.39 68.69
CA LEU A 4 -0.60 -17.88 67.67
C LEU A 4 -1.61 -16.74 67.31
N MET A 5 -2.64 -17.05 66.49
CA MET A 5 -3.87 -16.26 66.19
C MET A 5 -3.71 -15.04 65.25
N ASN A 6 -4.73 -14.52 64.53
CA ASN A 6 -6.02 -14.97 63.94
C ASN A 6 -6.49 -13.79 63.03
N GLY A 7 -7.39 -13.88 62.03
CA GLY A 7 -8.08 -15.00 61.40
C GLY A 7 -9.28 -14.51 60.56
N GLN A 8 -9.45 -15.04 59.34
CA GLN A 8 -10.65 -15.10 58.47
C GLN A 8 -11.50 -13.83 58.16
N TYR A 9 -11.93 -13.71 56.90
CA TYR A 9 -13.07 -12.88 56.45
C TYR A 9 -13.89 -13.66 55.40
N THR A 10 -15.22 -13.54 55.41
CA THR A 10 -16.13 -14.42 54.64
C THR A 10 -17.31 -13.70 53.95
N ALA A 11 -17.43 -13.95 52.65
CA ALA A 11 -18.64 -14.11 51.81
C ALA A 11 -19.97 -13.31 52.05
N ARG A 12 -20.32 -12.52 51.00
CA ARG A 12 -21.57 -12.55 50.18
C ARG A 12 -22.94 -11.95 50.65
N PHE A 13 -23.60 -11.31 49.66
CA PHE A 13 -25.07 -11.10 49.43
C PHE A 13 -25.83 -10.16 50.41
N ARG A 14 -26.92 -9.44 50.07
CA ARG A 14 -27.79 -9.20 48.87
C ARG A 14 -28.12 -7.66 48.83
N SER A 15 -29.02 -6.99 48.07
CA SER A 15 -30.22 -7.23 47.22
C SER A 15 -30.19 -6.25 46.01
N VAL A 16 -30.70 -6.52 44.80
CA VAL A 16 -32.10 -6.50 44.27
C VAL A 16 -32.88 -5.17 44.42
N SER A 17 -33.16 -4.53 43.27
CA SER A 17 -34.34 -3.69 42.96
C SER A 17 -34.67 -3.83 41.45
N LEU A 18 -35.90 -3.49 41.03
CA LEU A 18 -36.53 -4.12 39.86
C LEU A 18 -37.18 -3.14 38.85
N PHE A 19 -37.07 -3.47 37.56
CA PHE A 19 -37.77 -2.97 36.36
C PHE A 19 -38.43 -1.57 36.34
N LEU A 20 -38.09 -0.81 35.28
CA LEU A 20 -39.12 -0.40 34.31
C LEU A 20 -38.57 -0.53 32.89
N ALA A 21 -39.41 -0.85 31.91
CA ALA A 21 -38.99 -1.12 30.53
C ALA A 21 -39.87 -0.37 29.51
N LEU A 22 -39.23 0.49 28.71
CA LEU A 22 -39.72 1.18 27.51
C LEU A 22 -38.46 1.72 26.80
N GLY A 23 -38.32 1.72 25.48
CA GLY A 23 -39.27 1.22 24.48
C GLY A 23 -38.92 1.62 23.04
N VAL A 24 -37.65 1.55 22.63
CA VAL A 24 -37.22 1.87 21.25
C VAL A 24 -36.28 0.79 20.73
N LEU A 25 -36.84 -0.23 20.06
CA LEU A 25 -36.06 -1.14 19.24
C LEU A 25 -35.88 -0.50 17.86
N ALA A 26 -34.90 0.39 17.74
CA ALA A 26 -34.53 0.99 16.45
C ALA A 26 -33.93 -0.10 15.53
N LEU A 27 -34.79 -0.69 14.70
CA LEU A 27 -34.41 -1.63 13.65
C LEU A 27 -33.61 -0.90 12.56
N SER A 28 -32.30 -0.77 12.78
CA SER A 28 -31.33 -0.38 11.76
C SER A 28 -31.17 -1.51 10.73
N ILE A 29 -32.24 -1.73 9.95
CA ILE A 29 -32.17 -2.49 8.70
C ILE A 29 -31.36 -1.62 7.74
N VAL A 30 -30.03 -1.78 7.78
CA VAL A 30 -29.16 -1.29 6.71
C VAL A 30 -29.49 -2.12 5.49
N ASP A 31 -30.10 -1.46 4.51
CA ASP A 31 -30.66 -2.13 3.34
C ASP A 31 -29.55 -2.64 2.42
N PHE A 32 -29.23 -3.93 2.54
CA PHE A 32 -28.38 -4.64 1.59
C PHE A 32 -29.13 -5.01 0.29
N GLY A 33 -30.36 -4.52 0.09
CA GLY A 33 -31.19 -4.63 -1.11
C GLY A 33 -30.74 -3.74 -2.27
N GLY A 34 -29.44 -3.69 -2.57
CA GLY A 34 -28.91 -2.88 -3.65
C GLY A 34 -27.59 -3.41 -4.19
N ALA A 35 -27.63 -4.10 -5.34
CA ALA A 35 -26.45 -4.46 -6.13
C ALA A 35 -25.89 -3.24 -6.89
N GLY A 36 -25.65 -2.14 -6.17
CA GLY A 36 -24.92 -0.99 -6.70
C GLY A 36 -23.50 -1.41 -7.08
N ALA A 37 -23.05 -1.02 -8.27
CA ALA A 37 -21.70 -1.30 -8.73
C ALA A 37 -20.68 -0.74 -7.72
N GLN A 38 -19.62 -1.49 -7.40
CA GLN A 38 -18.60 -1.02 -6.46
C GLN A 38 -18.00 0.30 -6.96
N PRO A 39 -17.89 1.35 -6.13
CA PRO A 39 -17.31 2.63 -6.55
C PRO A 39 -15.94 2.44 -7.19
N GLY A 40 -15.77 2.97 -8.41
CA GLY A 40 -14.55 2.84 -9.20
C GLY A 40 -14.43 1.57 -10.06
N SER A 41 -15.42 0.67 -10.05
CA SER A 41 -15.47 -0.46 -11.00
C SER A 41 -15.65 -0.04 -12.47
N ASP A 42 -15.86 1.26 -12.71
CA ASP A 42 -15.80 1.87 -14.04
C ASP A 42 -14.39 2.24 -14.52
N PHE A 43 -13.42 2.36 -13.61
CA PHE A 43 -12.03 2.69 -13.92
C PHE A 43 -11.09 1.47 -13.84
N VAL A 44 -11.50 0.39 -13.13
CA VAL A 44 -10.64 -0.80 -12.97
C VAL A 44 -11.34 -2.14 -13.14
N HIS A 45 -10.56 -3.13 -13.55
CA HIS A 45 -10.88 -4.56 -13.52
C HIS A 45 -10.14 -5.25 -12.37
N HIS A 46 -10.90 -5.78 -11.41
CA HIS A 46 -10.34 -6.66 -10.39
C HIS A 46 -10.13 -8.08 -10.93
N ARG A 47 -9.02 -8.71 -10.54
CA ARG A 47 -8.74 -10.15 -10.68
C ARG A 47 -8.20 -10.70 -9.37
N ARG A 48 -8.12 -12.03 -9.30
CA ARG A 48 -7.41 -12.76 -8.26
C ARG A 48 -6.51 -13.79 -8.91
N LEU A 49 -5.41 -14.11 -8.23
CA LEU A 49 -4.52 -15.19 -8.56
C LEU A 49 -4.22 -15.99 -7.29
N SER A 50 -4.18 -17.32 -7.40
CA SER A 50 -3.66 -18.18 -6.34
C SER A 50 -2.17 -18.39 -6.58
N VAL A 51 -1.34 -18.16 -5.56
CA VAL A 51 0.11 -18.35 -5.62
C VAL A 51 0.52 -19.04 -4.32
N ASP A 52 1.38 -20.05 -4.38
CA ASP A 52 1.91 -20.70 -3.17
C ASP A 52 2.78 -19.72 -2.39
N GLY A 53 2.47 -19.51 -1.12
CA GLY A 53 3.02 -18.44 -0.28
C GLY A 53 4.45 -18.70 0.22
N PRO A 54 5.04 -17.72 0.93
CA PRO A 54 6.42 -17.81 1.46
C PRO A 54 6.60 -18.97 2.47
N ASP A 55 5.51 -19.45 3.07
CA ASP A 55 5.46 -20.54 4.03
C ASP A 55 4.78 -21.81 3.47
N GLY A 56 4.55 -21.86 2.15
CA GLY A 56 3.94 -22.99 1.44
C GLY A 56 2.41 -23.05 1.40
N GLU A 57 1.71 -22.20 2.17
CA GLU A 57 0.24 -22.07 2.07
C GLU A 57 -0.17 -21.19 0.87
N THR A 58 -1.15 -21.63 0.08
CA THR A 58 -1.63 -20.87 -1.09
C THR A 58 -2.28 -19.54 -0.69
N GLN A 59 -1.66 -18.43 -1.07
CA GLN A 59 -2.19 -17.08 -0.90
C GLN A 59 -3.11 -16.66 -2.05
N THR A 60 -4.06 -15.77 -1.75
CA THR A 60 -4.85 -15.04 -2.75
C THR A 60 -4.24 -13.67 -2.98
N VAL A 61 -3.65 -13.48 -4.16
CA VAL A 61 -3.17 -12.19 -4.65
C VAL A 61 -4.33 -11.47 -5.32
N ALA A 62 -4.58 -10.21 -4.98
CA ALA A 62 -5.53 -9.36 -5.70
C ALA A 62 -4.78 -8.58 -6.79
N LEU A 63 -5.40 -8.42 -7.96
CA LEU A 63 -4.86 -7.56 -9.02
C LEU A 63 -5.87 -6.49 -9.42
N ILE A 64 -5.40 -5.26 -9.61
CA ILE A 64 -6.19 -4.11 -10.06
C ILE A 64 -5.64 -3.67 -11.42
N PHE A 65 -6.38 -3.98 -12.49
CA PHE A 65 -6.04 -3.59 -13.86
C PHE A 65 -6.79 -2.33 -14.26
N PRO A 66 -6.21 -1.43 -15.09
CA PRO A 66 -6.95 -0.32 -15.69
C PRO A 66 -8.08 -0.82 -16.58
N ARG A 67 -9.25 -0.18 -16.55
CA ARG A 67 -10.42 -0.62 -17.34
C ARG A 67 -10.38 0.00 -18.74
N ARG A 68 -10.36 -0.86 -19.75
CA ARG A 68 -10.48 -0.47 -21.15
C ARG A 68 -11.92 -0.63 -21.65
N ALA A 69 -12.30 0.14 -22.66
CA ALA A 69 -13.59 0.02 -23.33
C ALA A 69 -13.80 -1.37 -23.99
N ASP A 70 -12.74 -1.97 -24.52
CA ASP A 70 -12.72 -3.33 -25.08
C ASP A 70 -12.58 -4.44 -24.02
N ARG A 71 -12.36 -4.07 -22.74
CA ARG A 71 -12.10 -4.97 -21.60
C ARG A 71 -10.86 -5.86 -21.74
N ALA A 72 -9.92 -5.51 -22.61
CA ALA A 72 -8.63 -6.21 -22.68
C ALA A 72 -7.82 -5.98 -21.38
N MET A 73 -6.86 -6.88 -21.13
CA MET A 73 -6.01 -6.87 -19.93
C MET A 73 -4.55 -6.46 -20.25
N ALA A 74 -4.37 -5.80 -21.40
CA ALA A 74 -3.11 -5.26 -21.91
C ALA A 74 -3.38 -3.88 -22.56
N PRO A 75 -2.38 -2.98 -22.68
CA PRO A 75 -2.47 -1.81 -23.54
C PRO A 75 -2.58 -2.23 -25.03
N PRO A 76 -2.87 -1.31 -25.98
CA PRO A 76 -2.93 -1.67 -27.41
C PRO A 76 -1.53 -1.93 -27.97
N GLU A 77 -0.55 -1.21 -27.43
CA GLU A 77 0.87 -1.26 -27.75
C GLU A 77 1.60 -1.64 -26.45
N GLY A 78 2.36 -2.73 -26.47
CA GLY A 78 3.20 -3.11 -25.34
C GLY A 78 2.50 -3.81 -24.17
N ARG A 79 3.00 -3.58 -22.95
CA ARG A 79 2.49 -4.12 -21.68
C ARG A 79 2.28 -3.04 -20.63
N TYR A 80 1.42 -3.32 -19.65
CA TYR A 80 1.28 -2.48 -18.47
C TYR A 80 2.48 -2.64 -17.54
N ALA A 81 3.07 -1.53 -17.10
CA ALA A 81 3.93 -1.53 -15.92
C ALA A 81 3.17 -2.07 -14.70
N LEU A 82 3.86 -2.74 -13.77
CA LEU A 82 3.24 -3.36 -12.60
C LEU A 82 3.88 -2.90 -11.28
N ILE A 83 3.06 -2.79 -10.24
CA ILE A 83 3.48 -2.40 -8.89
C ILE A 83 3.09 -3.51 -7.92
N VAL A 84 4.05 -4.09 -7.21
CA VAL A 84 3.77 -4.90 -6.01
C VAL A 84 3.42 -3.93 -4.89
N ALA A 85 2.15 -3.87 -4.49
CA ALA A 85 1.65 -2.92 -3.49
C ALA A 85 1.39 -3.63 -2.15
N LEU A 86 2.08 -3.19 -1.10
CA LEU A 86 2.07 -3.82 0.22
C LEU A 86 1.21 -3.02 1.21
N HIS A 87 0.23 -3.70 1.81
CA HIS A 87 -0.74 -3.08 2.71
C HIS A 87 -0.18 -2.84 4.12
N ASP A 88 -0.91 -2.04 4.88
CA ASP A 88 -0.65 -1.70 6.28
C ASP A 88 -1.19 -2.76 7.26
N LEU A 89 -1.07 -2.50 8.57
CA LEU A 89 -1.62 -3.36 9.62
C LEU A 89 -3.14 -3.60 9.48
N ARG A 90 -3.90 -2.67 8.89
CA ARG A 90 -5.35 -2.84 8.63
C ARG A 90 -5.66 -3.93 7.61
N GLY A 91 -4.68 -4.38 6.83
CA GLY A 91 -4.77 -5.59 6.02
C GLY A 91 -4.46 -6.88 6.77
N VAL A 92 -3.53 -6.83 7.73
CA VAL A 92 -3.21 -7.96 8.65
C VAL A 92 -4.44 -8.31 9.48
N GLU A 93 -5.07 -7.31 10.10
CA GLU A 93 -6.33 -7.44 10.87
C GLU A 93 -7.47 -8.13 10.09
N ARG A 94 -7.43 -8.08 8.76
CA ARG A 94 -8.45 -8.62 7.87
C ARG A 94 -8.15 -10.05 7.40
N GLY A 95 -6.93 -10.53 7.60
CA GLY A 95 -6.44 -11.84 7.18
C GLY A 95 -6.30 -12.02 5.66
N PRO A 96 -5.68 -13.13 5.21
CA PRO A 96 -5.16 -13.27 3.84
C PRO A 96 -6.12 -12.89 2.70
N GLN A 97 -7.35 -13.40 2.75
CA GLN A 97 -8.34 -13.19 1.67
C GLN A 97 -8.85 -11.75 1.54
N ARG A 98 -8.70 -10.92 2.59
CA ARG A 98 -9.26 -9.56 2.66
C ARG A 98 -8.18 -8.48 2.78
N GLY A 99 -7.00 -8.80 3.33
CA GLY A 99 -5.83 -7.92 3.35
C GLY A 99 -5.37 -7.53 1.95
N ALA A 100 -5.27 -8.50 1.05
CA ALA A 100 -4.98 -8.26 -0.38
C ALA A 100 -5.97 -7.27 -1.06
N MET A 101 -7.20 -7.14 -0.57
CA MET A 101 -8.22 -6.24 -1.13
C MET A 101 -8.18 -4.81 -0.57
N VAL A 102 -7.27 -4.49 0.37
CA VAL A 102 -7.25 -3.18 1.07
C VAL A 102 -7.02 -2.00 0.12
N PHE A 103 -6.17 -2.13 -0.91
CA PHE A 103 -6.01 -1.06 -1.91
C PHE A 103 -7.31 -0.75 -2.67
N SER A 104 -8.08 -1.78 -3.04
CA SER A 104 -9.38 -1.61 -3.71
C SER A 104 -10.46 -1.03 -2.80
N VAL A 105 -10.59 -1.55 -1.57
CA VAL A 105 -11.77 -1.34 -0.71
C VAL A 105 -11.55 -0.24 0.32
N ASN A 106 -10.34 -0.13 0.87
CA ASN A 106 -10.02 0.77 1.96
C ASN A 106 -9.35 2.05 1.45
N PHE A 107 -8.31 1.95 0.62
CA PHE A 107 -7.58 3.10 0.06
C PHE A 107 -8.20 3.69 -1.22
N THR A 108 -9.31 3.15 -1.72
CA THR A 108 -10.05 3.72 -2.87
C THR A 108 -9.23 3.93 -4.15
N VAL A 109 -8.11 3.23 -4.31
CA VAL A 109 -7.25 3.24 -5.53
C VAL A 109 -8.07 3.17 -6.84
N PRO A 110 -9.16 2.38 -6.96
CA PRO A 110 -10.05 2.41 -8.12
C PRO A 110 -10.59 3.80 -8.51
N LEU A 111 -10.90 4.67 -7.55
CA LEU A 111 -11.32 6.05 -7.81
C LEU A 111 -10.14 6.94 -8.20
N THR A 112 -8.95 6.66 -7.67
CA THR A 112 -7.72 7.39 -8.00
C THR A 112 -7.26 7.16 -9.44
N TYR A 113 -7.45 5.96 -10.00
CA TYR A 113 -7.29 5.72 -11.44
C TYR A 113 -8.13 6.71 -12.25
N GLY A 114 -9.44 6.77 -12.01
CA GLY A 114 -10.33 7.71 -12.69
C GLY A 114 -10.04 9.20 -12.42
N ALA A 115 -9.39 9.53 -11.30
CA ALA A 115 -8.95 10.89 -11.01
C ALA A 115 -7.72 11.32 -11.84
N LEU A 116 -6.80 10.39 -12.10
CA LEU A 116 -5.60 10.60 -12.89
C LEU A 116 -5.87 10.49 -14.41
N GLU A 117 -6.70 9.52 -14.83
CA GLU A 117 -7.16 9.35 -16.22
C GLU A 117 -7.96 10.57 -16.73
N ARG A 118 -8.61 11.31 -15.82
CA ARG A 118 -9.27 12.61 -16.09
C ARG A 118 -8.28 13.73 -16.48
N GLY A 119 -6.97 13.52 -16.33
CA GLY A 119 -5.92 14.48 -16.66
C GLY A 119 -5.87 15.73 -15.77
N ARG A 120 -6.72 15.83 -14.75
CA ARG A 120 -6.76 16.96 -13.82
C ARG A 120 -7.22 16.54 -12.43
N LEU A 121 -6.34 16.69 -11.44
CA LEU A 121 -6.62 16.47 -10.03
C LEU A 121 -7.22 17.73 -9.36
N THR A 122 -7.94 17.50 -8.28
CA THR A 122 -8.59 18.52 -7.44
C THR A 122 -8.29 18.26 -5.96
N ARG A 123 -8.51 19.27 -5.10
CA ARG A 123 -8.38 19.14 -3.65
C ARG A 123 -9.18 17.97 -3.05
N ARG A 124 -10.27 17.53 -3.69
CA ARG A 124 -11.07 16.36 -3.27
C ARG A 124 -10.34 15.04 -3.49
N ASP A 125 -9.54 14.90 -4.55
CA ASP A 125 -8.80 13.66 -4.85
C ASP A 125 -7.64 13.44 -3.84
N PHE A 126 -7.32 14.44 -3.03
CA PHE A 126 -6.40 14.38 -1.89
C PHE A 126 -7.11 14.39 -0.52
N SER A 127 -8.42 14.15 -0.44
CA SER A 127 -9.19 14.25 0.83
C SER A 127 -9.08 15.61 1.54
N GLY A 128 -8.63 16.67 0.85
CA GLY A 128 -8.29 17.98 1.41
C GLY A 128 -6.79 18.21 1.67
N PHE A 129 -6.00 17.14 1.83
CA PHE A 129 -4.59 17.10 2.24
C PHE A 129 -3.60 17.47 1.12
N VAL A 130 -3.70 18.69 0.59
CA VAL A 130 -2.79 19.22 -0.44
C VAL A 130 -2.68 20.74 -0.33
N THR A 131 -1.52 21.33 -0.63
CA THR A 131 -1.40 22.79 -0.79
C THR A 131 -1.75 23.18 -2.23
N ASP A 132 -2.21 24.41 -2.47
CA ASP A 132 -2.60 24.81 -3.83
C ASP A 132 -1.40 24.80 -4.79
N ALA A 133 -0.21 25.24 -4.34
CA ALA A 133 1.02 25.16 -5.11
C ALA A 133 1.44 23.72 -5.46
N HIS A 134 1.22 22.76 -4.55
CA HIS A 134 1.47 21.34 -4.84
C HIS A 134 0.43 20.80 -5.84
N LEU A 135 -0.85 21.14 -5.66
CA LEU A 135 -1.91 20.75 -6.59
C LEU A 135 -1.72 21.35 -8.00
N GLU A 136 -1.20 22.57 -8.11
CA GLU A 136 -0.84 23.21 -9.38
C GLU A 136 0.33 22.50 -10.05
N LEU A 137 1.40 22.15 -9.31
CA LEU A 137 2.55 21.40 -9.82
C LEU A 137 2.12 20.05 -10.42
N LEU A 138 1.35 19.23 -9.68
CA LEU A 138 0.92 17.92 -10.16
C LEU A 138 -0.01 18.02 -11.38
N ASN A 139 -0.84 19.05 -11.46
CA ASN A 139 -1.68 19.30 -12.64
C ASN A 139 -0.88 19.77 -13.86
N ALA A 140 0.17 20.56 -13.66
CA ALA A 140 1.09 20.94 -14.72
C ALA A 140 1.88 19.73 -15.24
N GLU A 141 2.33 18.83 -14.36
CA GLU A 141 2.95 17.55 -14.75
C GLU A 141 1.98 16.68 -15.57
N LEU A 142 0.77 16.42 -15.08
CA LEU A 142 -0.24 15.60 -15.77
C LEU A 142 -0.66 16.17 -17.14
N SER A 143 -0.59 17.51 -17.30
CA SER A 143 -0.86 18.18 -18.58
C SER A 143 0.28 18.01 -19.60
N ASN A 144 1.51 17.83 -19.14
CA ASN A 144 2.70 17.63 -20.00
C ASN A 144 2.98 16.14 -20.27
N SER A 145 2.68 15.28 -19.30
CA SER A 145 2.89 13.83 -19.33
C SER A 145 1.61 13.13 -18.87
N PRO A 146 0.74 12.68 -19.80
CA PRO A 146 -0.49 11.98 -19.48
C PRO A 146 -0.24 10.74 -18.60
N PHE A 147 -1.18 10.47 -17.68
CA PHE A 147 -1.12 9.29 -16.82
C PHE A 147 -1.03 8.00 -17.64
N LEU A 148 0.02 7.23 -17.40
CA LEU A 148 0.26 5.91 -17.99
C LEU A 148 -0.11 4.86 -16.93
N PRO A 149 -1.39 4.48 -16.81
CA PRO A 149 -1.85 3.65 -15.71
C PRO A 149 -1.07 2.32 -15.64
N PRO A 150 -0.56 1.94 -14.45
CA PRO A 150 0.06 0.64 -14.18
C PRO A 150 -1.00 -0.39 -13.74
N VAL A 151 -0.58 -1.61 -13.45
CA VAL A 151 -1.37 -2.66 -12.78
C VAL A 151 -0.90 -2.80 -11.34
N ILE A 152 -1.83 -2.83 -10.38
CA ILE A 152 -1.50 -3.18 -8.99
C ILE A 152 -1.53 -4.69 -8.81
N VAL A 153 -0.48 -5.23 -8.20
CA VAL A 153 -0.37 -6.59 -7.67
C VAL A 153 -0.33 -6.48 -6.15
N ALA A 154 -1.45 -6.78 -5.48
CA ALA A 154 -1.58 -6.69 -4.03
C ALA A 154 -1.59 -8.12 -3.42
N PRO A 155 -0.43 -8.65 -2.97
CA PRO A 155 -0.39 -9.86 -2.17
C PRO A 155 -0.93 -9.61 -0.75
N TYR A 156 -1.03 -10.67 0.06
CA TYR A 156 -1.19 -10.51 1.50
C TYR A 156 0.19 -10.35 2.15
N LEU A 157 0.36 -9.28 2.93
CA LEU A 157 1.53 -9.11 3.79
C LEU A 157 1.17 -9.62 5.20
N PRO A 158 1.89 -10.61 5.77
CA PRO A 158 1.75 -10.94 7.19
C PRO A 158 2.23 -9.78 8.07
N ASP A 159 2.07 -9.89 9.39
CA ASP A 159 2.64 -8.89 10.29
C ASP A 159 4.17 -8.96 10.24
N LEU A 160 4.79 -7.90 9.70
CA LEU A 160 6.24 -7.73 9.63
C LEU A 160 6.73 -6.52 10.43
N SER A 161 5.90 -5.98 11.35
CA SER A 161 6.26 -4.83 12.19
C SER A 161 7.57 -5.06 12.97
N GLU A 162 7.70 -6.23 13.61
CA GLU A 162 8.88 -6.67 14.36
C GLU A 162 9.75 -7.69 13.60
N ALA A 163 9.59 -7.82 12.28
CA ALA A 163 10.26 -8.86 11.50
C ALA A 163 11.79 -8.73 11.44
N SER A 164 12.43 -9.91 11.51
CA SER A 164 13.86 -10.13 11.32
C SER A 164 14.33 -9.88 9.88
N ALA A 165 15.65 -9.81 9.67
CA ALA A 165 16.20 -9.63 8.32
C ALA A 165 15.87 -10.83 7.42
N GLU A 166 15.86 -12.02 8.01
CA GLU A 166 15.62 -13.33 7.41
C GLU A 166 14.15 -13.54 6.99
N GLU A 167 13.20 -12.90 7.68
CA GLU A 167 11.79 -12.88 7.27
C GLU A 167 11.56 -11.95 6.08
N TYR A 168 12.21 -10.78 6.06
CA TYR A 168 12.25 -9.93 4.86
C TYR A 168 13.00 -10.59 3.69
N ASP A 169 14.05 -11.38 3.94
CA ASP A 169 14.71 -12.20 2.92
C ASP A 169 13.76 -13.27 2.35
N ARG A 170 13.03 -14.00 3.22
CA ARG A 170 12.05 -15.02 2.80
C ARG A 170 10.94 -14.42 1.93
N TYR A 171 10.36 -13.29 2.37
CA TYR A 171 9.29 -12.64 1.64
C TYR A 171 9.79 -12.01 0.33
N ALA A 172 10.99 -11.39 0.31
CA ALA A 172 11.60 -10.88 -0.91
C ALA A 172 11.86 -12.02 -1.92
N LYS A 173 12.45 -13.12 -1.47
CA LYS A 173 12.66 -14.32 -2.30
C LYS A 173 11.36 -14.86 -2.87
N TRP A 174 10.30 -14.94 -2.06
CA TRP A 174 8.97 -15.34 -2.53
C TRP A 174 8.39 -14.39 -3.59
N VAL A 175 8.61 -13.08 -3.44
CA VAL A 175 8.18 -12.09 -4.43
C VAL A 175 8.90 -12.30 -5.77
N GLU A 176 10.21 -12.57 -5.77
CA GLU A 176 11.00 -12.77 -6.98
C GLU A 176 10.80 -14.15 -7.64
N GLU A 177 10.75 -15.24 -6.85
CA GLU A 177 10.71 -16.61 -7.36
C GLU A 177 9.29 -17.18 -7.56
N SER A 178 8.26 -16.62 -6.90
CA SER A 178 6.88 -17.13 -6.98
C SER A 178 5.88 -16.06 -7.44
N LEU A 179 5.77 -14.93 -6.75
CA LEU A 179 4.74 -13.92 -7.04
C LEU A 179 4.86 -13.33 -8.45
N LEU A 180 6.03 -12.78 -8.78
CA LEU A 180 6.24 -12.13 -10.08
C LEU A 180 6.15 -13.12 -11.26
N PRO A 181 6.75 -14.32 -11.22
CA PRO A 181 6.56 -15.35 -12.26
C PRO A 181 5.09 -15.76 -12.45
N SER A 182 4.37 -16.12 -11.38
CA SER A 182 2.96 -16.55 -11.51
C SER A 182 2.04 -15.43 -12.03
N VAL A 183 2.29 -14.17 -11.64
CA VAL A 183 1.54 -13.02 -12.18
C VAL A 183 1.84 -12.81 -13.67
N ARG A 184 3.11 -12.92 -14.06
CA ARG A 184 3.55 -12.74 -15.45
C ARG A 184 3.04 -13.84 -16.38
N GLU A 185 3.01 -15.09 -15.92
CA GLU A 185 2.43 -16.25 -16.62
C GLU A 185 0.91 -16.08 -16.79
N ALA A 186 0.19 -15.77 -15.71
CA ALA A 186 -1.26 -15.63 -15.73
C ALA A 186 -1.75 -14.40 -16.51
N TYR A 187 -0.90 -13.37 -16.64
CA TYR A 187 -1.25 -12.10 -17.30
C TYR A 187 -0.10 -11.57 -18.21
N PRO A 188 0.14 -12.15 -19.40
CA PRO A 188 1.22 -11.74 -20.30
C PRO A 188 1.16 -10.27 -20.81
N GLY A 189 0.08 -9.56 -20.51
CA GLY A 189 -0.12 -8.12 -20.74
C GLY A 189 0.49 -7.21 -19.67
N VAL A 190 1.10 -7.75 -18.60
CA VAL A 190 1.92 -6.98 -17.64
C VAL A 190 3.40 -7.13 -17.93
N SER A 191 4.19 -6.15 -17.47
CA SER A 191 5.63 -6.05 -17.71
C SER A 191 6.37 -7.33 -17.28
N GLN A 192 7.18 -7.85 -18.20
CA GLN A 192 8.07 -8.97 -17.95
C GLN A 192 9.43 -8.49 -17.42
N GLU A 193 9.74 -7.21 -17.67
CA GLU A 193 11.05 -6.62 -17.42
C GLU A 193 11.13 -5.90 -16.06
N ARG A 194 12.36 -5.75 -15.57
CA ARG A 194 12.68 -4.93 -14.40
C ARG A 194 12.22 -3.48 -14.57
N ALA A 195 12.41 -2.92 -15.76
CA ALA A 195 12.17 -1.51 -16.06
C ALA A 195 10.69 -1.09 -15.86
N GLY A 196 9.75 -2.00 -16.14
CA GLY A 196 8.32 -1.79 -15.88
C GLY A 196 7.81 -2.39 -14.58
N THR A 197 8.69 -2.78 -13.66
CA THR A 197 8.34 -3.45 -12.39
C THR A 197 8.77 -2.63 -11.18
N GLY A 198 7.81 -2.24 -10.33
CA GLY A 198 8.01 -1.45 -9.11
C GLY A 198 7.42 -2.10 -7.86
N ILE A 199 7.78 -1.58 -6.70
CA ILE A 199 7.21 -1.96 -5.39
C ILE A 199 6.85 -0.70 -4.60
N ASP A 200 5.73 -0.71 -3.88
CA ASP A 200 5.27 0.38 -3.02
C ASP A 200 4.54 -0.17 -1.79
N GLY A 201 4.28 0.66 -0.78
CA GLY A 201 3.46 0.28 0.34
C GLY A 201 3.18 1.39 1.34
N ILE A 202 2.14 1.17 2.15
CA ILE A 202 1.67 2.10 3.17
C ILE A 202 2.02 1.57 4.56
N GLU A 203 2.55 2.42 5.44
CA GLU A 203 2.83 2.14 6.84
C GLU A 203 3.74 0.91 7.06
N MET A 204 3.27 -0.19 7.66
CA MET A 204 4.03 -1.44 7.77
C MET A 204 4.46 -1.94 6.38
N GLY A 205 3.53 -1.92 5.41
CA GLY A 205 3.81 -2.21 4.01
C GLY A 205 4.81 -1.24 3.37
N GLY A 206 4.88 0.01 3.84
CA GLY A 206 5.87 0.99 3.40
C GLY A 206 7.29 0.68 3.88
N ARG A 207 7.44 0.17 5.11
CA ARG A 207 8.73 -0.40 5.56
C ARG A 207 9.05 -1.66 4.77
N ALA A 208 8.09 -2.55 4.60
CA ALA A 208 8.28 -3.79 3.84
C ALA A 208 8.69 -3.52 2.39
N ALA A 209 8.13 -2.51 1.72
CA ALA A 209 8.49 -2.13 0.35
C ALA A 209 9.96 -1.68 0.25
N LEU A 210 10.47 -0.92 1.22
CA LEU A 210 11.89 -0.54 1.32
C LEU A 210 12.77 -1.75 1.63
N GLU A 211 12.39 -2.57 2.60
CA GLU A 211 13.14 -3.76 3.00
C GLU A 211 13.23 -4.80 1.85
N ILE A 212 12.13 -5.06 1.15
CA ILE A 212 12.06 -6.03 0.04
C ILE A 212 12.67 -5.43 -1.23
N GLY A 213 12.32 -4.20 -1.61
CA GLY A 213 12.74 -3.58 -2.87
C GLY A 213 14.25 -3.39 -3.02
N LEU A 214 14.96 -3.17 -1.90
CA LEU A 214 16.43 -3.05 -1.88
C LEU A 214 17.14 -4.41 -1.90
N ARG A 215 16.47 -5.50 -1.48
CA ARG A 215 16.96 -6.88 -1.64
C ARG A 215 16.74 -7.35 -3.08
N ALA A 216 15.49 -7.29 -3.52
CA ALA A 216 14.99 -7.67 -4.84
C ALA A 216 15.33 -6.63 -5.93
N LYS A 217 16.53 -6.04 -5.86
CA LYS A 217 16.98 -4.95 -6.75
C LYS A 217 17.11 -5.37 -8.22
N ALA A 218 17.19 -6.67 -8.48
CA ALA A 218 17.15 -7.25 -9.83
C ALA A 218 15.73 -7.24 -10.41
N SER A 219 14.69 -7.42 -9.59
CA SER A 219 13.30 -7.40 -10.02
C SER A 219 12.69 -5.99 -10.09
N PHE A 220 13.11 -5.07 -9.22
CA PHE A 220 12.49 -3.74 -9.11
C PHE A 220 13.38 -2.60 -9.63
N SER A 221 12.85 -1.80 -10.57
CA SER A 221 13.45 -0.53 -11.00
C SER A 221 13.05 0.67 -10.11
N SER A 222 11.97 0.54 -9.34
CA SER A 222 11.46 1.60 -8.47
C SER A 222 10.95 1.08 -7.13
N VAL A 223 11.11 1.90 -6.09
CA VAL A 223 10.75 1.58 -4.70
C VAL A 223 10.07 2.79 -4.07
N GLY A 224 8.77 2.68 -3.82
CA GLY A 224 7.97 3.66 -3.08
C GLY A 224 7.78 3.26 -1.62
N ALA A 225 7.59 4.26 -0.76
CA ALA A 225 7.06 4.09 0.59
C ALA A 225 6.16 5.27 0.97
N ILE A 226 5.13 4.99 1.78
CA ILE A 226 4.13 5.98 2.23
C ILE A 226 3.94 5.86 3.74
N GLN A 227 4.28 6.92 4.48
CA GLN A 227 4.31 6.98 5.94
C GLN A 227 4.92 5.71 6.58
N PRO A 228 6.08 5.20 6.08
CA PRO A 228 6.56 3.87 6.46
C PRO A 228 6.77 3.73 7.97
N LEU A 229 6.52 2.54 8.51
CA LEU A 229 6.73 2.21 9.93
C LEU A 229 8.22 2.03 10.24
N LEU A 230 8.95 3.15 10.31
CA LEU A 230 10.38 3.20 10.59
C LEU A 230 10.66 3.63 12.03
N ASP A 231 11.83 3.24 12.53
CA ASP A 231 12.51 3.89 13.63
C ASP A 231 13.84 4.49 13.17
N ALA A 232 14.50 5.21 14.07
CA ALA A 232 15.79 5.86 13.84
C ALA A 232 16.92 4.90 13.39
N LYS A 233 16.84 3.60 13.69
CA LYS A 233 17.84 2.58 13.35
C LYS A 233 17.54 1.93 11.99
N ALA A 234 16.25 1.68 11.71
CA ALA A 234 15.76 1.23 10.41
C ALA A 234 16.09 2.27 9.32
N ALA A 235 15.91 3.57 9.61
CA ALA A 235 16.29 4.66 8.71
C ALA A 235 17.79 4.61 8.31
N GLU A 236 18.70 4.43 9.27
CA GLU A 236 20.15 4.31 9.00
C GLU A 236 20.49 3.00 8.27
N SER A 237 19.86 1.89 8.67
CA SER A 237 20.03 0.56 8.08
C SER A 237 19.55 0.49 6.62
N LEU A 238 18.44 1.13 6.30
CA LEU A 238 17.92 1.20 4.93
C LEU A 238 18.83 2.08 4.06
N ALA A 239 19.21 3.27 4.54
CA ALA A 239 20.14 4.14 3.82
C ALA A 239 21.47 3.45 3.52
N SER A 240 22.02 2.66 4.45
CA SER A 240 23.29 1.96 4.26
C SER A 240 23.24 0.84 3.21
N ARG A 241 22.06 0.24 3.00
CA ARG A 241 21.81 -0.88 2.08
C ARG A 241 21.41 -0.48 0.66
N VAL A 242 21.04 0.78 0.41
CA VAL A 242 20.79 1.23 -0.97
C VAL A 242 22.09 1.18 -1.78
N ASP A 243 22.02 0.44 -2.88
CA ASP A 243 23.05 0.34 -3.91
C ASP A 243 22.79 1.39 -5.02
N PRO A 244 23.65 2.42 -5.18
CA PRO A 244 23.46 3.44 -6.20
C PRO A 244 23.60 2.90 -7.63
N GLU A 245 24.43 1.87 -7.84
CA GLU A 245 24.68 1.28 -9.17
C GLU A 245 23.48 0.46 -9.66
N ALA A 246 22.56 0.08 -8.76
CA ALA A 246 21.28 -0.51 -9.13
C ALA A 246 20.32 0.50 -9.80
N GLY A 247 20.59 1.81 -9.70
CA GLY A 247 19.82 2.87 -10.37
C GLY A 247 18.34 2.94 -9.97
N GLN A 248 17.96 2.39 -8.81
CA GLN A 248 16.56 2.31 -8.38
C GLN A 248 15.97 3.71 -8.12
N ARG A 249 14.77 3.95 -8.64
CA ARG A 249 14.03 5.20 -8.40
C ARG A 249 13.31 5.10 -7.06
N ILE A 250 13.71 5.89 -6.06
CA ILE A 250 13.17 5.83 -4.71
C ILE A 250 12.24 7.03 -4.44
N ARG A 251 11.04 6.78 -3.90
CA ARG A 251 10.14 7.82 -3.35
C ARG A 251 9.84 7.54 -1.88
N LEU A 252 10.14 8.51 -1.02
CA LEU A 252 9.72 8.54 0.37
C LEU A 252 8.57 9.52 0.51
N MET A 253 7.46 9.11 1.13
CA MET A 253 6.32 9.99 1.41
C MET A 253 5.98 9.97 2.90
N THR A 254 5.66 11.13 3.46
CA THR A 254 5.19 11.33 4.85
C THR A 254 4.30 12.57 4.88
N SER A 255 3.78 12.94 6.06
CA SER A 255 2.89 14.09 6.21
C SER A 255 3.15 14.90 7.47
N GLU A 256 2.62 16.13 7.51
CA GLU A 256 2.90 17.10 8.56
C GLU A 256 2.64 16.57 9.99
N GLU A 257 1.57 15.79 10.17
CA GLU A 257 1.13 15.20 11.45
C GLU A 257 1.46 13.69 11.57
N ASP A 258 2.28 13.12 10.69
CA ASP A 258 2.72 11.72 10.79
C ASP A 258 3.72 11.54 11.96
N PRO A 259 3.43 10.71 12.99
CA PRO A 259 4.39 10.44 14.06
C PRO A 259 5.73 9.86 13.58
N GLY A 260 5.74 9.17 12.43
CA GLY A 260 6.96 8.64 11.81
C GLY A 260 7.74 9.65 10.96
N ARG A 261 7.23 10.87 10.76
CA ARG A 261 7.81 11.90 9.88
C ARG A 261 9.28 12.16 10.18
N ALA A 262 9.67 12.22 11.45
CA ALA A 262 11.04 12.47 11.86
C ALA A 262 12.04 11.43 11.30
N ASP A 263 11.67 10.15 11.30
CA ASP A 263 12.53 9.07 10.80
C ASP A 263 12.47 8.92 9.27
N VAL A 264 11.36 9.29 8.62
CA VAL A 264 11.31 9.43 7.15
C VAL A 264 12.23 10.57 6.68
N LEU A 265 12.21 11.72 7.37
CA LEU A 265 13.13 12.83 7.12
C LEU A 265 14.58 12.47 7.43
N LYS A 266 14.83 11.62 8.45
CA LYS A 266 16.16 11.08 8.77
C LYS A 266 16.68 10.16 7.66
N LEU A 267 15.86 9.21 7.18
CA LEU A 267 16.19 8.34 6.04
C LEU A 267 16.51 9.18 4.80
N SER A 268 15.63 10.15 4.45
CA SER A 268 15.86 11.07 3.33
C SER A 268 17.18 11.85 3.47
N ARG A 269 17.54 12.30 4.68
CA ARG A 269 18.83 12.97 4.92
C ARG A 269 20.01 12.02 4.68
N ALA A 270 19.98 10.81 5.26
CA ALA A 270 21.04 9.82 5.09
C ALA A 270 21.25 9.39 3.63
N LEU A 271 20.16 9.36 2.84
CA LEU A 271 20.25 9.16 1.38
C LEU A 271 20.91 10.35 0.67
N ARG A 272 20.60 11.61 1.03
CA ARG A 272 21.28 12.81 0.47
C ARG A 272 22.77 12.84 0.84
N GLU A 273 23.12 12.50 2.06
CA GLU A 273 24.51 12.44 2.56
C GLU A 273 25.35 11.38 1.81
N ARG A 274 24.70 10.34 1.27
CA ARG A 274 25.29 9.31 0.40
C ARG A 274 25.16 9.62 -1.10
N ALA A 275 24.70 10.81 -1.47
CA ALA A 275 24.42 11.25 -2.85
C ALA A 275 23.42 10.37 -3.64
N ILE A 276 22.53 9.65 -2.95
CA ILE A 276 21.54 8.75 -3.56
C ILE A 276 20.32 9.55 -4.07
N PRO A 277 20.01 9.52 -5.37
CA PRO A 277 18.83 10.20 -5.92
C PRO A 277 17.52 9.58 -5.39
N HIS A 278 16.68 10.41 -4.79
CA HIS A 278 15.34 10.02 -4.34
C HIS A 278 14.41 11.23 -4.29
N GLU A 279 13.10 10.96 -4.38
CA GLU A 279 12.03 11.92 -4.19
C GLU A 279 11.57 11.89 -2.72
N LEU A 280 11.33 13.07 -2.13
CA LEU A 280 10.72 13.21 -0.81
C LEU A 280 9.43 14.01 -0.97
N VAL A 281 8.30 13.39 -0.65
CA VAL A 281 6.98 14.01 -0.62
C VAL A 281 6.58 14.21 0.85
N ASP A 282 6.51 15.47 1.28
CA ASP A 282 6.09 15.87 2.62
C ASP A 282 4.91 16.85 2.44
N THR A 283 3.71 16.43 2.86
CA THR A 283 2.45 17.11 2.56
C THR A 283 1.59 17.31 3.82
N PRO A 284 0.65 18.27 3.83
CA PRO A 284 -0.30 18.41 4.93
C PRO A 284 -1.05 17.10 5.23
N GLY A 285 -1.40 16.86 6.49
CA GLY A 285 -2.29 15.77 6.89
C GLY A 285 -1.71 14.72 7.83
N THR A 286 -2.53 13.71 8.07
CA THR A 286 -2.50 12.76 9.20
C THR A 286 -2.03 11.35 8.81
N ARG A 287 -1.67 10.52 9.79
CA ARG A 287 -1.41 9.07 9.61
C ARG A 287 -2.70 8.25 9.79
N ASP A 288 -3.69 8.44 8.91
CA ASP A 288 -5.00 7.78 9.02
C ASP A 288 -5.45 7.02 7.74
N ILE A 289 -6.77 6.86 7.52
CA ILE A 289 -7.33 6.20 6.33
C ILE A 289 -7.60 7.18 5.19
N GLU A 290 -7.98 8.43 5.48
CA GLU A 290 -8.30 9.45 4.48
C GLU A 290 -7.03 9.99 3.80
N TYR A 291 -5.89 9.98 4.52
CA TYR A 291 -4.58 10.23 3.91
C TYR A 291 -4.17 9.12 2.94
N GLY A 292 -4.40 7.85 3.30
CA GLY A 292 -4.17 6.70 2.41
C GLY A 292 -5.10 6.70 1.20
N ARG A 293 -6.34 7.19 1.35
CA ARG A 293 -7.32 7.36 0.27
C ARG A 293 -6.98 8.48 -0.71
N GLY A 294 -6.51 9.60 -0.17
CA GLY A 294 -6.12 10.78 -0.94
C GLY A 294 -4.64 10.72 -1.34
N PRO A 295 -3.75 11.51 -0.70
CA PRO A 295 -2.35 11.65 -1.10
C PRO A 295 -1.63 10.33 -1.32
N GLY A 296 -1.82 9.35 -0.42
CA GLY A 296 -1.14 8.05 -0.52
C GLY A 296 -1.47 7.31 -1.81
N SER A 297 -2.75 7.19 -2.17
CA SER A 297 -3.15 6.51 -3.41
C SER A 297 -2.80 7.33 -4.66
N VAL A 298 -2.86 8.66 -4.60
CA VAL A 298 -2.45 9.52 -5.72
C VAL A 298 -0.97 9.35 -6.02
N GLU A 299 -0.11 9.41 -5.00
CA GLU A 299 1.34 9.30 -5.17
C GLU A 299 1.83 7.88 -5.46
N LEU A 300 1.12 6.85 -4.99
CA LEU A 300 1.37 5.47 -5.42
C LEU A 300 1.20 5.34 -6.94
N LEU A 301 0.10 5.83 -7.50
CA LEU A 301 -0.15 5.74 -8.94
C LEU A 301 0.70 6.72 -9.76
N ARG A 302 0.81 7.99 -9.35
CA ARG A 302 1.57 9.03 -10.08
C ARG A 302 3.05 8.69 -10.17
N PHE A 303 3.69 8.35 -9.05
CA PHE A 303 5.13 8.14 -9.00
C PHE A 303 5.54 7.02 -9.98
N HIS A 304 4.94 5.85 -9.83
CA HIS A 304 5.23 4.70 -10.67
C HIS A 304 4.81 4.92 -12.14
N SER A 305 3.71 5.63 -12.43
CA SER A 305 3.36 6.05 -13.80
C SER A 305 4.39 6.97 -14.46
N ARG A 306 5.25 7.65 -13.69
CA ARG A 306 6.30 8.56 -14.18
C ARG A 306 7.68 7.90 -14.26
N VAL A 307 7.94 6.85 -13.46
CA VAL A 307 9.28 6.24 -13.35
C VAL A 307 9.39 4.80 -13.86
N LEU A 308 8.27 4.10 -14.09
CA LEU A 308 8.26 2.78 -14.71
C LEU A 308 8.14 2.90 -16.23
N GLU A 309 8.92 2.09 -16.94
CA GLU A 309 8.82 1.94 -18.39
C GLU A 309 7.68 0.96 -18.74
N ARG A 310 7.17 1.03 -19.98
CA ARG A 310 6.28 0.01 -20.53
C ARG A 310 7.08 -0.82 -21.53
N ASP A 311 7.09 -2.14 -21.39
CA ASP A 311 7.61 -3.03 -22.43
C ASP A 311 6.91 -2.68 -23.75
N VAL A 312 7.66 -2.29 -24.78
CA VAL A 312 7.12 -2.19 -26.14
C VAL A 312 7.19 -3.58 -26.76
N LEU A 313 6.05 -4.06 -27.27
CA LEU A 313 6.03 -5.25 -28.12
C LEU A 313 6.46 -4.79 -29.52
N HIS A 314 7.57 -5.34 -30.01
CA HIS A 314 7.97 -5.22 -31.40
C HIS A 314 7.49 -6.48 -32.14
N ASP A 315 6.89 -6.28 -33.32
CA ASP A 315 6.44 -7.34 -34.23
C ASP A 315 7.61 -8.06 -34.94
#